data_AF-A0A5C8ALU8-F1
#
_entry.id   AF-A0A5C8ALU8-F1
#
_cell.length_a   1.000
_cell.length_b   1.000
_cell.length_c   1.000
_cell.angle_alpha   90.00
_cell.angle_beta   90.00
_cell.angle_gamma   90.00
#
_symmetry.space_group_name_H-M   'P 1'
#
loop_
_entity.id
_entity.type
_entity.pdbx_description
1 polymer ?
#
loop_
_entity_poly.entity_id
_entity_poly.type
_entity_poly.pdbx_seq_one_letter_code
_entity_poly.pdbx_strand_id
1 'polypeptide(L)'
;MEFKERKSKPTKFNTAIPLVLLLRDFIFGKNSPDRFTKFIVYTNLLIWLCFTAWHLISYFAISLRDLIFEEKKINVQELIFQRGIELGFSPYQFLNHILKYHFISIFAWGFVFVGLVLLWRKKKIFSFFIYIGLVAYVAILFLFMGRKYIATDVTFLDKIWVGYLFVSCSLAVFLRPYLNPNRQPMPTDEALKPPHEA
;
A
#
# COMPACT_ATOMS: atom_id res chain seq x y z
N MET A 1 16.06 -61.73 -14.85
CA MET A 1 14.94 -60.85 -14.42
C MET A 1 15.51 -59.49 -14.07
N GLU A 2 15.38 -58.51 -14.96
CA GLU A 2 15.80 -57.13 -14.69
C GLU A 2 14.73 -56.41 -13.85
N PHE A 3 15.08 -56.06 -12.61
CA PHE A 3 14.26 -55.16 -11.78
C PHE A 3 14.45 -53.73 -12.29
N LYS A 4 13.53 -53.27 -13.13
CA LYS A 4 13.43 -51.86 -13.52
C LYS A 4 12.97 -51.04 -12.31
N GLU A 5 13.90 -50.38 -11.63
CA GLU A 5 13.57 -49.36 -10.64
C GLU A 5 12.72 -48.27 -11.30
N ARG A 6 11.45 -48.20 -10.93
CA ARG A 6 10.59 -47.06 -11.27
C ARG A 6 11.08 -45.86 -10.46
N LYS A 7 11.88 -44.99 -11.06
CA LYS A 7 12.14 -43.64 -10.54
C LYS A 7 10.80 -42.92 -10.37
N SER A 8 10.29 -42.88 -9.14
CA SER A 8 9.13 -42.07 -8.78
C SER A 8 9.48 -40.60 -9.01
N LYS A 9 8.83 -39.96 -9.98
CA LYS A 9 8.95 -38.51 -10.20
C LYS A 9 8.59 -37.80 -8.88
N PRO A 10 9.46 -36.95 -8.32
CA PRO A 10 9.13 -36.23 -7.10
C PRO A 10 7.92 -35.33 -7.38
N THR A 11 6.80 -35.63 -6.73
CA THR A 11 5.58 -34.84 -6.82
C THR A 11 5.81 -33.49 -6.16
N LYS A 12 5.50 -32.43 -6.92
CA LYS A 12 5.77 -31.00 -6.67
C LYS A 12 5.17 -30.39 -5.37
N PHE A 13 4.56 -31.20 -4.51
CA PHE A 13 3.60 -30.76 -3.48
C PHE A 13 3.84 -31.30 -2.06
N ASN A 14 4.99 -31.92 -1.75
CA ASN A 14 5.21 -32.57 -0.45
C ASN A 14 5.97 -31.75 0.62
N THR A 15 5.88 -30.42 0.62
CA THR A 15 6.41 -29.63 1.74
C THR A 15 5.72 -28.27 1.79
N ALA A 16 5.67 -27.58 2.94
CA ALA A 16 5.18 -26.19 3.06
C ALA A 16 6.19 -25.13 2.53
N ILE A 17 7.44 -25.57 2.29
CA ILE A 17 8.56 -24.79 1.76
C ILE A 17 8.32 -24.16 0.35
N PRO A 18 7.63 -24.79 -0.62
CA PRO A 18 7.42 -24.21 -1.95
C PRO A 18 6.42 -23.04 -1.93
N LEU A 19 5.47 -22.96 -0.98
CA LEU A 19 4.53 -21.83 -0.91
C LEU A 19 5.23 -20.53 -0.53
N VAL A 20 6.13 -20.56 0.46
CA VAL A 20 6.91 -19.39 0.87
C VAL A 20 7.86 -18.95 -0.25
N LEU A 21 8.49 -19.89 -0.94
CA LEU A 21 9.36 -19.59 -2.10
C LEU A 21 8.56 -19.03 -3.29
N LEU A 22 7.36 -19.56 -3.57
CA LEU A 22 6.46 -19.04 -4.59
C LEU A 22 5.97 -17.63 -4.25
N LEU A 23 5.59 -17.37 -2.99
CA LEU A 23 5.16 -16.06 -2.52
C LEU A 23 6.32 -15.05 -2.58
N ARG A 24 7.52 -15.47 -2.18
CA ARG A 24 8.74 -14.65 -2.28
C ARG A 24 9.02 -14.28 -3.73
N ASP A 25 9.02 -15.25 -4.65
CA ASP A 25 9.32 -15.01 -6.05
C ASP A 25 8.21 -14.22 -6.75
N PHE A 26 6.96 -14.35 -6.27
CA PHE A 26 5.82 -13.54 -6.72
C PHE A 26 5.96 -12.06 -6.32
N ILE A 27 6.34 -11.80 -5.06
CA ILE A 27 6.48 -10.45 -4.49
C ILE A 27 7.79 -9.79 -4.96
N PHE A 28 8.93 -10.43 -4.71
CA PHE A 28 10.25 -9.82 -4.91
C PHE A 28 10.80 -9.99 -6.33
N GLY A 29 10.29 -10.96 -7.10
CA GLY A 29 10.84 -11.30 -8.40
C GLY A 29 12.27 -11.83 -8.35
N LYS A 30 12.87 -12.07 -9.52
CA LYS A 30 14.22 -12.64 -9.64
C LYS A 30 15.34 -11.61 -9.52
N ASN A 31 15.06 -10.34 -9.85
CA ASN A 31 16.06 -9.27 -9.88
C ASN A 31 15.73 -8.22 -8.82
N SER A 32 16.70 -7.91 -7.96
CA SER A 32 16.53 -6.85 -6.97
C SER A 32 16.61 -5.47 -7.64
N PRO A 33 15.79 -4.50 -7.21
CA PRO A 33 15.85 -3.15 -7.76
C PRO A 33 17.11 -2.38 -7.32
N ASP A 34 17.34 -1.20 -7.89
CA ASP A 34 18.45 -0.32 -7.51
C ASP A 34 18.28 0.23 -6.08
N ARG A 35 19.36 0.76 -5.51
CA ARG A 35 19.38 1.27 -4.13
C ARG A 35 18.33 2.35 -3.86
N PHE A 36 18.12 3.25 -4.82
CA PHE A 36 17.14 4.33 -4.70
C PHE A 36 15.71 3.77 -4.64
N THR A 37 15.36 2.87 -5.55
CA THR A 37 14.06 2.19 -5.54
C THR A 37 13.86 1.37 -4.26
N LYS A 38 14.89 0.68 -3.76
CA LYS A 38 14.83 -0.05 -2.49
C LYS A 38 14.51 0.88 -1.32
N PHE A 39 15.19 2.02 -1.23
CA PHE A 39 14.94 3.01 -0.20
C PHE A 39 13.49 3.49 -0.22
N ILE A 40 12.98 3.89 -1.38
CA ILE A 40 11.58 4.33 -1.54
C ILE A 40 10.58 3.24 -1.19
N VAL A 41 10.83 2.00 -1.60
CA VAL A 41 9.91 0.90 -1.27
C VAL A 41 9.91 0.62 0.23
N TYR A 42 11.07 0.60 0.89
CA TYR A 42 11.12 0.31 2.33
C TYR A 42 10.48 1.41 3.18
N THR A 43 10.75 2.69 2.89
CA THR A 43 10.12 3.79 3.63
C THR A 43 8.61 3.80 3.43
N ASN A 44 8.13 3.59 2.21
CA ASN A 44 6.68 3.53 1.94
C ASN A 44 6.02 2.24 2.43
N LEU A 45 6.76 1.14 2.53
CA LEU A 45 6.26 -0.10 3.13
C LEU A 45 6.03 0.08 4.63
N LEU A 46 6.89 0.83 5.32
CA LEU A 46 6.69 1.18 6.73
C LEU A 46 5.43 2.03 6.92
N ILE A 47 5.23 3.05 6.07
CA ILE A 47 4.01 3.87 6.07
C ILE A 47 2.78 2.99 5.84
N TRP A 48 2.82 2.14 4.81
CA TRP A 48 1.76 1.21 4.49
C TRP A 48 1.41 0.29 5.68
N LEU A 49 2.42 -0.25 6.38
CA LEU A 49 2.21 -1.08 7.56
C LEU A 49 1.48 -0.31 8.67
N CYS A 50 1.93 0.90 8.98
CA CYS A 50 1.30 1.74 10.01
C CYS A 50 -0.17 2.02 9.70
N PHE A 51 -0.48 2.46 8.47
CA PHE A 51 -1.87 2.75 8.09
C PHE A 51 -2.73 1.49 8.03
N THR A 52 -2.22 0.40 7.47
CA THR A 52 -2.98 -0.86 7.39
C THR A 52 -3.27 -1.41 8.79
N ALA A 53 -2.28 -1.41 9.67
CA ALA A 53 -2.46 -1.81 11.07
C ALA A 53 -3.47 -0.91 11.77
N TRP A 54 -3.38 0.42 11.58
CA TRP A 54 -4.34 1.38 12.14
C TRP A 54 -5.77 1.05 11.70
N HIS A 55 -6.01 0.86 10.40
CA HIS A 55 -7.37 0.57 9.92
C HIS A 55 -7.88 -0.80 10.38
N LEU A 56 -7.03 -1.82 10.42
CA LEU A 56 -7.40 -3.15 10.91
C LEU A 56 -7.78 -3.10 12.40
N ILE A 57 -6.90 -2.55 13.24
CA ILE A 57 -7.11 -2.46 14.68
C ILE A 57 -8.39 -1.67 14.97
N SER A 58 -8.58 -0.51 14.34
CA SER A 58 -9.78 0.30 14.54
C SER A 58 -11.05 -0.40 14.06
N TYR A 59 -11.02 -1.05 12.89
CA TYR A 59 -12.17 -1.81 12.40
C TYR A 59 -12.58 -2.92 13.37
N PHE A 60 -11.62 -3.71 13.86
CA PHE A 60 -11.89 -4.78 14.81
C PHE A 60 -12.32 -4.26 16.18
N ALA A 61 -11.71 -3.20 16.69
CA ALA A 61 -12.10 -2.58 17.96
C ALA A 61 -13.56 -2.11 17.94
N ILE A 62 -14.02 -1.53 16.82
CA ILE A 62 -15.41 -1.06 16.66
C ILE A 62 -16.36 -2.23 16.42
N SER A 63 -15.94 -3.23 15.64
CA SER A 63 -16.77 -4.40 15.32
C SER A 63 -17.00 -5.30 16.53
N LEU A 64 -16.00 -5.44 17.40
CA LEU A 64 -16.04 -6.28 18.60
C LEU A 64 -16.41 -5.48 19.86
N ARG A 65 -17.02 -4.31 19.71
CA ARG A 65 -17.35 -3.42 20.84
C ARG A 65 -18.18 -4.07 21.94
N ASP A 66 -19.10 -4.97 21.59
CA ASP A 66 -19.96 -5.66 22.55
C ASP A 66 -19.14 -6.64 23.41
N LEU A 67 -18.25 -7.41 22.78
CA LEU A 67 -17.31 -8.29 23.47
C LEU A 67 -16.36 -7.49 24.39
N ILE A 68 -15.87 -6.34 23.92
CA ILE A 68 -15.03 -5.45 24.74
C ILE A 68 -15.81 -4.93 25.95
N PHE A 69 -17.09 -4.59 25.76
CA PHE A 69 -17.94 -4.17 26.87
C PHE A 69 -18.17 -5.31 27.86
N GLU A 70 -18.42 -6.53 27.39
CA GLU A 70 -18.63 -7.69 28.26
C GLU A 70 -17.41 -8.00 29.12
N GLU A 71 -16.22 -8.06 28.51
CA GLU A 71 -14.98 -8.48 29.15
C GLU A 71 -14.25 -7.36 29.91
N LYS A 72 -14.25 -6.14 29.36
CA LYS A 72 -13.46 -5.01 29.88
C LYS A 72 -14.31 -3.93 30.53
N LYS A 73 -15.65 -4.01 30.40
CA LYS A 73 -16.60 -2.97 30.85
C LYS A 73 -16.33 -1.59 30.24
N ILE A 74 -15.68 -1.55 29.07
CA ILE A 74 -15.41 -0.31 28.32
C ILE A 74 -16.52 -0.14 27.29
N ASN A 75 -17.33 0.93 27.43
CA ASN A 75 -18.39 1.23 26.48
C ASN A 75 -17.84 1.99 25.26
N VAL A 76 -17.23 1.25 24.34
CA VAL A 76 -16.66 1.79 23.10
C VAL A 76 -17.73 2.49 22.24
N GLN A 77 -18.97 1.98 22.25
CA GLN A 77 -20.07 2.57 21.49
C GLN A 77 -20.37 3.99 21.97
N GLU A 78 -20.48 4.19 23.28
CA GLU A 78 -20.74 5.49 23.88
C GLU A 78 -19.63 6.50 23.56
N LEU A 79 -18.36 6.08 23.62
CA LEU A 79 -17.22 6.93 23.26
C LEU A 79 -17.29 7.39 21.80
N ILE A 80 -17.65 6.49 20.88
CA ILE A 80 -17.81 6.82 19.46
C ILE A 80 -19.00 7.76 19.25
N PHE A 81 -20.11 7.51 19.96
CA PHE A 81 -21.31 8.35 19.88
C PHE A 81 -21.05 9.78 20.34
N GLN A 82 -20.41 9.94 21.51
CA GLN A 82 -20.03 11.25 22.03
C GLN A 82 -19.13 12.00 21.05
N ARG A 83 -18.10 11.32 20.51
CA ARG A 83 -17.23 11.93 19.51
C ARG A 83 -17.97 12.31 18.23
N GLY A 84 -18.89 11.46 17.78
CA GLY A 84 -19.75 11.75 16.63
C GLY A 84 -20.56 13.03 16.80
N ILE A 85 -21.17 13.22 17.99
CA ILE A 85 -21.93 14.43 18.34
C ILE A 85 -21.02 15.66 18.30
N GLU A 86 -19.83 15.60 18.91
CA GLU A 86 -18.86 16.70 18.90
C GLU A 86 -18.46 17.12 17.48
N LEU A 87 -18.41 16.15 16.57
CA LEU A 87 -18.08 16.35 15.15
C LEU A 87 -19.29 16.77 14.30
N GLY A 88 -20.49 16.85 14.89
CA GLY A 88 -21.72 17.29 14.22
C GLY A 88 -22.48 16.19 13.49
N PHE A 89 -22.20 14.92 13.79
CA PHE A 89 -22.92 13.77 13.25
C PHE A 89 -24.02 13.31 14.21
N SER A 90 -25.04 12.63 13.67
CA SER A 90 -25.90 11.80 14.52
C SER A 90 -25.13 10.56 14.99
N PRO A 91 -25.33 10.07 16.24
CA PRO A 91 -24.49 9.03 16.84
C PRO A 91 -24.39 7.74 16.00
N TYR A 92 -25.55 7.21 15.59
CA TYR A 92 -25.61 5.97 14.83
C TYR A 92 -25.06 6.12 13.40
N GLN A 93 -25.25 7.28 12.79
CA GLN A 93 -24.66 7.59 11.49
C GLN A 93 -23.14 7.62 11.56
N PHE A 94 -22.57 8.28 12.58
CA PHE A 94 -21.13 8.35 12.75
C PHE A 94 -20.51 6.97 12.93
N LEU A 95 -21.10 6.13 13.79
CA LEU A 95 -20.64 4.75 14.00
C LEU A 95 -20.61 3.96 12.68
N ASN A 96 -21.67 4.06 11.87
CA ASN A 96 -21.70 3.39 10.57
C ASN A 96 -20.69 3.96 9.58
N HIS A 97 -20.48 5.27 9.59
CA HIS A 97 -19.53 5.94 8.70
C HIS A 97 -18.09 5.58 9.04
N ILE A 98 -17.70 5.63 10.32
CA ILE A 98 -16.34 5.31 10.75
C ILE A 98 -16.02 3.82 10.49
N LEU A 99 -16.98 2.92 10.71
CA LEU A 99 -16.81 1.50 10.41
C LEU A 99 -16.59 1.27 8.91
N LYS A 100 -17.42 1.88 8.05
CA LYS A 100 -17.25 1.82 6.58
C LYS A 100 -15.93 2.44 6.13
N TYR A 101 -15.56 3.58 6.71
CA TYR A 101 -14.29 4.25 6.42
C TYR A 101 -13.10 3.32 6.68
N HIS A 102 -13.01 2.69 7.86
CA HIS A 102 -11.91 1.78 8.15
C HIS A 102 -11.93 0.55 7.23
N PHE A 103 -13.10 -0.05 7.00
CA PHE A 103 -13.23 -1.22 6.14
C PHE A 103 -12.78 -0.95 4.70
N ILE A 104 -13.29 0.11 4.06
CA ILE A 104 -12.93 0.43 2.67
C ILE A 104 -11.47 0.92 2.59
N SER A 105 -10.97 1.60 3.62
CA SER A 105 -9.56 2.03 3.68
C SER A 105 -8.59 0.85 3.66
N ILE A 106 -8.93 -0.30 4.26
CA ILE A 106 -8.10 -1.51 4.17
C ILE A 106 -7.90 -1.93 2.71
N PHE A 107 -8.95 -1.88 1.89
CA PHE A 107 -8.84 -2.19 0.46
C PHE A 107 -8.02 -1.13 -0.30
N ALA A 108 -8.23 0.16 -0.01
CA ALA A 108 -7.45 1.24 -0.61
C ALA A 108 -5.94 1.08 -0.32
N TRP A 109 -5.57 0.74 0.92
CA TRP A 109 -4.19 0.43 1.28
C TRP A 109 -3.71 -0.90 0.67
N GLY A 110 -4.60 -1.86 0.42
CA GLY A 110 -4.31 -3.04 -0.40
C GLY A 110 -3.88 -2.70 -1.82
N PHE A 111 -4.54 -1.73 -2.47
CA PHE A 111 -4.09 -1.21 -3.78
C PHE A 111 -2.71 -0.57 -3.70
N VAL A 112 -2.44 0.22 -2.66
CA VAL A 112 -1.11 0.81 -2.43
C VAL A 112 -0.05 -0.29 -2.29
N PHE A 113 -0.34 -1.36 -1.54
CA PHE A 113 0.58 -2.50 -1.39
C PHE A 113 0.93 -3.14 -2.73
N VAL A 114 -0.08 -3.44 -3.55
CA VAL A 114 0.13 -3.98 -4.90
C VAL A 114 1.01 -3.03 -5.72
N GLY A 115 0.78 -1.73 -5.60
CA GLY A 115 1.64 -0.69 -6.17
C GLY A 115 3.10 -0.77 -5.70
N LEU A 116 3.36 -0.95 -4.40
CA LEU A 116 4.71 -1.09 -3.86
C LEU A 116 5.42 -2.36 -4.37
N VAL A 117 4.69 -3.48 -4.44
CA VAL A 117 5.22 -4.73 -5.03
C VAL A 117 5.58 -4.53 -6.50
N LEU A 118 4.73 -3.85 -7.26
CA LEU A 118 5.00 -3.54 -8.67
C LEU A 118 6.17 -2.55 -8.86
N LEU A 119 6.34 -1.60 -7.93
CA LEU A 119 7.48 -0.69 -7.89
C LEU A 119 8.77 -1.45 -7.68
N TRP A 120 8.79 -2.38 -6.70
CA TRP A 120 9.92 -3.26 -6.47
C TRP A 120 10.29 -4.06 -7.72
N ARG A 121 9.28 -4.57 -8.43
CA ARG A 121 9.45 -5.31 -9.69
C ARG A 121 9.70 -4.41 -10.91
N LYS A 122 9.92 -3.11 -10.70
CA LYS A 122 10.14 -2.08 -11.73
C LYS A 122 9.10 -2.10 -12.85
N LYS A 123 7.83 -2.40 -12.55
CA LYS A 123 6.74 -2.36 -13.56
C LYS A 123 6.24 -0.92 -13.74
N LYS A 124 5.82 -0.53 -14.95
CA LYS A 124 5.34 0.85 -15.23
C LYS A 124 3.99 1.15 -14.58
N ILE A 125 3.15 0.14 -14.47
CA ILE A 125 1.79 0.25 -13.92
C ILE A 125 1.75 0.45 -12.39
N PHE A 126 2.89 0.41 -11.69
CA PHE A 126 2.92 0.56 -10.23
C PHE A 126 2.27 1.87 -9.75
N SER A 127 2.52 2.98 -10.47
CA SER A 127 2.06 4.30 -10.09
C SER A 127 0.54 4.40 -10.15
N PHE A 128 -0.09 3.73 -11.11
CA PHE A 128 -1.56 3.64 -11.21
C PHE A 128 -2.16 3.04 -9.94
N PHE A 129 -1.63 1.92 -9.45
CA PHE A 129 -2.12 1.27 -8.22
C PHE A 129 -1.91 2.14 -6.98
N ILE A 130 -0.74 2.80 -6.86
CA ILE A 130 -0.47 3.70 -5.73
C ILE A 130 -1.42 4.89 -5.75
N TYR A 131 -1.49 5.63 -6.87
CA TYR A 131 -2.28 6.86 -6.91
C TYR A 131 -3.78 6.61 -6.80
N ILE A 132 -4.31 5.54 -7.40
CA ILE A 132 -5.72 5.18 -7.20
C ILE A 132 -5.99 4.80 -5.74
N GLY A 133 -5.11 4.04 -5.10
CA GLY A 133 -5.24 3.72 -3.69
C GLY A 133 -5.25 4.97 -2.81
N LEU A 134 -4.35 5.92 -3.05
CA LEU A 134 -4.29 7.19 -2.30
C LEU A 134 -5.51 8.08 -2.55
N VAL A 135 -5.92 8.25 -3.81
CA VAL A 135 -7.09 9.06 -4.16
C VAL A 135 -8.34 8.44 -3.55
N ALA A 136 -8.52 7.12 -3.65
CA ALA A 136 -9.62 6.42 -3.02
C ALA A 136 -9.61 6.63 -1.50
N TYR A 137 -8.46 6.45 -0.84
CA TYR A 137 -8.33 6.66 0.60
C TYR A 137 -8.74 8.07 1.04
N VAL A 138 -8.22 9.10 0.38
CA VAL A 138 -8.55 10.51 0.68
C VAL A 138 -10.03 10.81 0.37
N ALA A 139 -10.56 10.29 -0.74
CA ALA A 139 -11.96 10.46 -1.10
C ALA A 139 -12.89 9.84 -0.05
N ILE A 140 -12.63 8.61 0.39
CA ILE A 140 -13.44 7.93 1.43
C ILE A 140 -13.33 8.68 2.76
N LEU A 141 -12.13 9.11 3.16
CA LEU A 141 -11.94 9.94 4.34
C LEU A 141 -12.82 11.20 4.29
N PHE A 142 -12.83 11.90 3.15
CA PHE A 142 -13.66 13.09 2.97
C PHE A 142 -15.16 12.79 2.95
N LEU A 143 -15.60 11.77 2.21
CA LEU A 143 -17.01 11.45 2.01
C LEU A 143 -17.68 10.90 3.27
N PHE A 144 -16.98 10.05 4.04
CA PHE A 144 -17.57 9.42 5.24
C PHE A 144 -17.37 10.25 6.51
N MET A 145 -16.19 10.88 6.67
CA MET A 145 -15.84 11.56 7.93
C MET A 145 -15.97 13.09 7.85
N GLY A 146 -15.98 13.67 6.66
CA GLY A 146 -16.15 15.11 6.46
C GLY A 146 -14.96 15.96 6.90
N ARG A 147 -15.06 17.27 6.65
CA ARG A 147 -13.95 18.22 6.85
C ARG A 147 -13.57 18.42 8.32
N LYS A 148 -14.55 18.42 9.23
CA LYS A 148 -14.30 18.67 10.65
C LYS A 148 -13.42 17.58 11.24
N TYR A 149 -13.76 16.30 11.02
CA TYR A 149 -12.93 15.15 11.41
C TYR A 149 -11.51 15.23 10.82
N ILE A 150 -11.36 15.59 9.54
CA ILE A 150 -10.03 15.72 8.91
C ILE A 150 -9.20 16.82 9.58
N ALA A 151 -9.83 17.90 10.03
CA ALA A 151 -9.15 19.00 10.69
C ALA A 151 -8.78 18.65 12.13
N THR A 152 -9.66 17.97 12.86
CA THR A 152 -9.50 17.76 14.31
C THR A 152 -8.90 16.42 14.71
N ASP A 153 -9.19 15.35 13.96
CA ASP A 153 -8.94 13.96 14.40
C ASP A 153 -7.89 13.27 13.52
N VAL A 154 -7.72 13.70 12.27
CA VAL A 154 -6.62 13.23 11.44
C VAL A 154 -5.35 13.97 11.83
N THR A 155 -4.35 13.22 12.29
CA THR A 155 -3.13 13.80 12.82
C THR A 155 -2.35 14.51 11.71
N PHE A 156 -1.54 15.50 12.09
CA PHE A 156 -0.66 16.18 11.14
C PHE A 156 0.38 15.21 10.55
N LEU A 157 0.83 14.22 11.34
CA LEU A 157 1.75 13.19 10.89
C LEU A 157 1.15 12.34 9.77
N ASP A 158 -0.12 11.97 9.85
CA ASP A 158 -0.81 11.22 8.80
C ASP A 158 -0.79 11.97 7.47
N LYS A 159 -1.04 13.28 7.52
CA LYS A 159 -1.01 14.17 6.35
C LYS A 159 0.39 14.23 5.74
N ILE A 160 1.43 14.34 6.57
CA ILE A 160 2.83 14.30 6.12
C ILE A 160 3.15 12.95 5.48
N TRP A 161 2.78 11.82 6.09
CA TRP A 161 3.10 10.50 5.56
C TRP A 161 2.43 10.22 4.22
N VAL A 162 1.16 10.58 4.07
CA VAL A 162 0.46 10.48 2.78
C VAL A 162 1.11 11.38 1.73
N GLY A 163 1.47 12.62 2.10
CA GLY A 163 2.18 13.55 1.22
C GLY A 163 3.57 13.05 0.81
N TYR A 164 4.36 12.52 1.76
CA TYR A 164 5.66 11.91 1.51
C TYR A 164 5.54 10.71 0.55
N LEU A 165 4.55 9.84 0.75
CA LEU A 165 4.32 8.70 -0.12
C LEU A 165 3.99 9.18 -1.54
N PHE A 166 3.12 10.18 -1.68
CA PHE A 166 2.79 10.78 -2.98
C PHE A 166 4.02 11.38 -3.68
N VAL A 167 4.81 12.19 -2.97
CA VAL A 167 5.99 12.88 -3.53
C VAL A 167 7.10 11.90 -3.86
N SER A 168 7.42 10.97 -2.95
CA SER A 168 8.46 9.96 -3.19
C SER A 168 8.12 9.04 -4.36
N CYS A 169 6.85 8.65 -4.52
CA CYS A 169 6.41 7.87 -5.67
C CYS A 169 6.46 8.69 -6.97
N SER A 170 6.08 9.96 -6.93
CA SER A 170 6.21 10.88 -8.08
C SER A 170 7.67 11.03 -8.51
N LEU A 171 8.58 11.17 -7.54
CA LEU A 171 10.02 11.20 -7.80
C LEU A 171 10.52 9.87 -8.40
N ALA A 172 10.03 8.73 -7.92
CA ALA A 172 10.35 7.43 -8.49
C ALA A 172 9.87 7.29 -9.94
N VAL A 173 8.70 7.83 -10.29
CA VAL A 173 8.22 7.89 -11.68
C VAL A 173 9.14 8.78 -12.53
N PHE A 174 9.48 9.97 -12.04
CA PHE A 174 10.30 10.95 -12.76
C PHE A 174 11.74 10.49 -13.00
N LEU A 175 12.39 9.92 -11.98
CA LEU A 175 13.80 9.49 -12.07
C LEU A 175 13.98 8.14 -12.79
N ARG A 176 12.90 7.38 -12.98
CA ARG A 176 12.94 6.07 -13.63
C ARG A 176 13.70 6.03 -14.96
N PRO A 177 13.56 7.00 -15.89
CA PRO A 177 14.28 6.98 -17.17
C PRO A 177 15.80 7.10 -17.00
N TYR A 178 16.28 7.66 -15.89
CA TYR A 178 17.70 7.82 -15.57
C TYR A 178 18.28 6.64 -14.79
N LEU A 179 17.41 5.85 -14.14
CA LEU A 179 17.79 4.67 -13.34
C LEU A 179 17.76 3.36 -14.15
N ASN A 180 17.54 3.43 -15.47
CA ASN A 180 17.54 2.26 -16.35
C ASN A 180 18.93 2.06 -16.98
N PRO A 181 19.72 1.06 -16.54
CA PRO A 181 21.07 0.83 -17.04
C PRO A 181 21.12 0.42 -18.52
N ASN A 182 19.99 0.04 -19.13
CA ASN A 182 19.91 -0.37 -20.53
C ASN A 182 19.47 0.75 -21.48
N ARG A 183 19.41 2.01 -21.02
CA ARG A 183 19.07 3.13 -21.89
C ARG A 183 20.33 3.55 -22.64
N GLN A 184 20.31 3.45 -23.97
CA GLN A 184 21.34 4.09 -24.79
C GLN A 184 21.36 5.59 -24.44
N PRO A 185 22.55 6.21 -24.30
CA PRO A 185 22.64 7.64 -24.07
C PRO A 185 21.88 8.36 -25.19
N MET A 186 21.21 9.47 -24.85
CA MET A 186 20.63 10.30 -25.90
C MET A 186 21.74 10.66 -26.88
N PRO A 187 21.48 10.62 -28.21
CA PRO A 187 22.47 11.09 -29.18
C PRO A 187 22.88 12.51 -28.77
N THR A 188 24.16 12.71 -28.54
CA THR A 188 24.74 14.03 -28.29
C THR A 188 24.44 14.92 -29.49
N ASP A 189 24.26 16.23 -29.28
CA ASP A 189 23.96 17.19 -30.36
C ASP A 189 25.01 17.18 -31.51
N GLU A 190 26.21 16.62 -31.27
CA GLU A 190 27.21 16.33 -32.31
C GLU A 190 26.74 15.33 -33.38
N ALA A 191 25.85 14.40 -33.05
CA ALA A 191 25.30 13.42 -33.99
C ALA A 191 24.20 14.03 -34.91
N LEU A 192 23.80 15.27 -34.66
CA LEU A 192 22.85 16.05 -35.46
C LEU A 192 23.53 17.05 -36.40
N LYS A 193 24.88 17.18 -36.36
CA LYS A 193 25.57 18.03 -37.33
C LYS A 193 25.41 17.45 -38.73
N PRO A 194 24.93 18.25 -39.71
CA PRO A 194 24.86 17.82 -41.08
C PRO A 194 26.28 17.51 -41.60
N PRO A 195 26.44 16.55 -42.52
CA PRO A 195 27.75 16.05 -43.00
C PRO A 195 28.62 17.09 -43.72
N HIS A 196 28.21 18.35 -43.75
CA HIS A 196 28.92 19.45 -44.41
C HIS A 196 29.69 20.37 -43.44
N GLU A 197 29.73 20.06 -42.14
CA GLU A 197 30.45 20.87 -41.12
C GLU A 197 31.62 20.13 -40.42
N ALA A 198 32.19 19.11 -41.06
CA ALA A 198 33.39 18.41 -40.57
C ALA A 198 34.61 18.67 -41.48
#